data_AF-A0A392PU17-F1
#
_entry.id   AF-A0A392PU17-F1
#
_cell.length_a   1.000
_cell.length_b   1.000
_cell.length_c   1.000
_cell.angle_alpha   90.00
_cell.angle_beta   90.00
_cell.angle_gamma   90.00
#
_symmetry.space_group_name_H-M   'P 1'
#
loop_
_entity.id
_entity.type
_entity.pdbx_description
1 polymer ?
#
loop_
_entity_poly.entity_id
_entity_poly.type
_entity_poly.pdbx_seq_one_letter_code
_entity_poly.pdbx_strand_id
1 'polypeptide(L)' 'MKQFSNNKRKPHQFKVGDVFVKLRPYRQNSVAGRRVHKLSKRFHGPYKLLEQIGE' A
#
# COMPACT_ATOMS: atom_id res chain seq x y z
N MET A 1 -12.29 -19.64 -13.61
CA MET A 1 -11.09 -18.76 -13.61
C MET A 1 -10.79 -18.16 -12.23
N LYS A 2 -11.77 -17.59 -11.49
CA LYS A 2 -11.56 -17.00 -10.15
C LYS A 2 -10.95 -17.95 -9.10
N GLN A 3 -11.31 -19.24 -9.10
CA GLN A 3 -10.73 -20.25 -8.19
C GLN A 3 -9.21 -20.34 -8.30
N PHE A 4 -8.67 -20.43 -9.52
CA PHE A 4 -7.23 -20.51 -9.74
C PHE A 4 -6.51 -19.20 -9.39
N SER A 5 -7.15 -18.05 -9.60
CA SER A 5 -6.57 -16.73 -9.29
C SER A 5 -6.49 -16.45 -7.78
N ASN A 6 -7.42 -16.97 -6.99
CA ASN A 6 -7.49 -16.73 -5.55
C ASN A 6 -6.69 -17.74 -4.71
N ASN A 7 -6.17 -18.82 -5.30
CA ASN A 7 -5.44 -19.86 -4.56
C ASN A 7 -4.25 -19.36 -3.71
N LYS A 8 -3.63 -18.23 -4.08
CA LYS A 8 -2.51 -17.62 -3.32
C LYS A 8 -2.92 -16.39 -2.50
N ARG A 9 -4.18 -15.97 -2.59
CA ARG A 9 -4.69 -14.83 -1.82
C ARG A 9 -5.10 -15.34 -0.46
N LYS A 10 -4.51 -14.78 0.60
CA LYS A 10 -4.95 -15.02 1.97
C LYS A 10 -5.78 -13.81 2.43
N PRO A 11 -6.98 -14.01 2.99
CA PRO A 11 -7.71 -12.91 3.60
C PRO A 11 -6.86 -12.39 4.78
N HIS A 12 -6.70 -11.08 4.83
CA HIS A 12 -6.01 -10.42 5.93
C HIS A 12 -6.88 -9.25 6.39
N GLN A 13 -7.35 -9.33 7.63
CA GLN A 13 -8.13 -8.25 8.24
C GLN A 13 -7.17 -7.14 8.65
N PHE A 14 -7.33 -5.96 8.07
CA PHE A 14 -6.48 -4.81 8.39
C PHE A 14 -7.13 -3.95 9.46
N LYS A 15 -6.40 -3.57 10.52
CA LYS A 15 -6.87 -2.59 11.50
C LYS A 15 -6.42 -1.18 11.12
N VAL A 16 -7.13 -0.18 11.63
CA VAL A 16 -6.78 1.24 11.43
C VAL A 16 -5.40 1.50 12.02
N GLY A 17 -4.46 1.93 11.18
CA GLY A 17 -3.07 2.21 11.58
C GLY A 17 -2.05 1.13 11.19
N ASP A 18 -2.50 -0.06 10.77
CA ASP A 18 -1.60 -1.17 10.41
C ASP A 18 -1.03 -1.07 8.99
N VAL A 19 -1.54 -0.13 8.18
CA VAL A 19 -1.24 -0.05 6.75
C VAL A 19 -0.46 1.19 6.40
N PHE A 20 0.62 0.97 5.66
CA PHE A 20 1.42 2.01 5.03
C PHE A 20 1.34 1.91 3.51
N VAL A 21 1.31 3.04 2.82
CA VAL A 21 1.20 3.05 1.35
C VAL A 21 2.60 3.04 0.72
N LYS A 22 2.80 2.14 -0.24
CA LYS A 22 3.97 2.14 -1.11
C LYS A 22 3.71 3.00 -2.34
N LEU A 23 4.34 4.16 -2.40
CA LEU A 23 4.20 5.08 -3.51
C LEU A 23 5.09 4.67 -4.67
N ARG A 24 4.63 4.93 -5.90
CA ARG A 24 5.46 4.75 -7.10
C ARG A 24 6.24 6.05 -7.33
N PRO A 25 7.57 6.04 -7.21
CA PRO A 25 8.37 7.27 -7.23
C PRO A 25 8.13 8.16 -8.46
N TYR A 26 7.94 7.54 -9.63
CA TYR A 26 7.80 8.25 -10.92
C TYR A 26 6.37 8.64 -11.28
N ARG A 27 5.36 8.24 -10.49
CA ARG A 27 3.95 8.53 -10.79
C ARG A 27 3.32 9.51 -9.81
N GLN A 28 3.98 9.76 -8.67
CA GLN A 28 3.38 10.48 -7.57
C GLN A 28 4.30 11.61 -7.09
N ASN A 29 4.15 12.77 -7.74
CA ASN A 29 4.89 13.99 -7.44
C ASN A 29 4.37 14.73 -6.20
N SER A 30 3.23 14.28 -5.64
CA SER A 30 2.57 14.91 -4.49
C SER A 30 3.38 14.76 -3.19
N VAL A 31 4.25 13.75 -3.13
CA VAL A 31 5.22 13.64 -2.04
C VAL A 31 6.49 14.31 -2.51
N ALA A 32 6.88 15.40 -1.84
CA ALA A 32 8.12 16.12 -2.11
C ALA A 32 9.27 15.11 -2.29
N GLY A 33 9.72 14.95 -3.54
CA GLY A 33 10.71 13.97 -3.89
C GLY A 33 12.02 14.31 -3.20
N ARG A 34 12.52 13.43 -2.33
CA ARG A 34 13.94 13.52 -1.93
C ARG A 34 14.77 13.43 -3.21
N ARG A 35 15.76 14.31 -3.35
CA ARG A 35 16.73 14.34 -4.46
C ARG A 35 17.41 12.98 -4.71
N VAL A 36 17.43 12.09 -3.70
CA VAL A 36 17.99 10.74 -3.77
C VAL A 36 16.94 9.69 -3.35
N HIS A 37 16.51 8.84 -4.29
CA HIS A 37 15.53 7.77 -4.05
C HIS A 37 16.08 6.56 -3.27
N LYS A 38 17.40 6.34 -3.29
CA LYS A 38 18.01 5.17 -2.62
C LYS A 38 17.88 5.23 -1.09
N LEU A 39 17.82 6.44 -0.52
CA LEU A 39 17.67 6.69 0.91
C LEU A 39 16.26 7.23 1.27
N SER A 40 15.29 7.13 0.37
CA SER A 40 13.92 7.55 0.66
C SER A 40 13.13 6.45 1.35
N LYS A 41 12.19 6.83 2.23
CA LYS A 41 11.22 5.88 2.79
C LYS A 41 10.44 5.22 1.65
N ARG A 42 10.25 3.90 1.72
CA ARG A 42 9.49 3.12 0.72
C ARG A 42 7.99 3.10 1.01
N PHE A 43 7.65 3.22 2.28
CA PHE A 43 6.30 3.17 2.81
C PHE A 43 6.03 4.47 3.57
N HIS A 44 4.85 5.05 3.38
CA HIS A 44 4.51 6.38 3.87
C HIS A 44 3.25 6.34 4.71
N GLY A 45 3.38 6.87 5.94
CA GLY A 45 2.30 7.19 6.89
C GLY A 45 1.42 6.00 7.30
N PRO A 46 0.84 6.02 8.51
CA PRO A 46 -0.34 5.21 8.76
C PRO A 46 -1.47 5.77 7.91
N TYR A 47 -1.89 5.03 6.87
CA TYR A 47 -3.02 5.43 6.07
C TYR A 47 -4.30 4.99 6.78
N LYS A 48 -5.22 5.93 7.01
CA LYS A 48 -6.54 5.59 7.54
C LYS A 48 -7.27 4.77 6.48
N LEU A 49 -7.48 3.49 6.76
CA LEU A 49 -8.43 2.70 6.00
C LEU A 49 -9.82 3.27 6.29
N LEU A 50 -10.52 3.68 5.25
CA LEU A 50 -11.89 4.19 5.37
C LEU A 50 -12.88 3.03 5.48
N GLU A 51 -12.65 1.97 4.72
CA GLU A 51 -13.50 0.77 4.69
C GLU A 51 -12.71 -0.41 4.14
N GLN A 52 -12.93 -1.61 4.68
CA GLN A 52 -12.42 -2.86 4.09
C GLN A 52 -13.48 -3.40 3.14
N ILE A 53 -13.17 -3.43 1.84
CA ILE A 53 -14.08 -3.95 0.80
C ILE A 53 -13.75 -5.42 0.54
N GLY A 54 -14.69 -6.30 0.87
CA GLY A 54 -14.63 -7.74 0.60
C GLY A 54 -14.01 -8.61 1.70
N GLU A 55 -14.39 -9.88 1.69
CA GLU A 55 -13.85 -10.99 2.50
C GLU A 55 -13.01 -11.94 1.62
#